data_AF-A0A7X9F781-F1
#
_entry.id   AF-A0A7X9F781-F1
#
_cell.length_a   1.000
_cell.length_b   1.000
_cell.length_c   1.000
_cell.angle_alpha   90.00
_cell.angle_beta   90.00
_cell.angle_gamma   90.00
#
_symmetry.space_group_name_H-M   'P 1'
#
loop_
_entity.id
_entity.type
_entity.pdbx_description
1 polymer ?
#
loop_
_entity_poly.entity_id
_entity_poly.type
_entity_poly.pdbx_seq_one_letter_code
_entity_poly.pdbx_strand_id
1 'polypeptide(L)'
;MKYNNSLRSIYIPLIVAISLSAGILAGFFLPGRNGNVSPAGIRSKPDKITMMLNIIRSNYVDTVDLSTLEEFAISSILKKLDPHSVYIRAKDLKRAN
;
A
#
# COMPACT_ATOMS: atom_id res chain seq x y z
N MET A 1 -36.70 -31.95 -28.45
CA MET A 1 -36.48 -30.58 -28.98
C MET A 1 -35.02 -30.46 -29.37
N LYS A 2 -34.70 -30.18 -30.64
CA LYS A 2 -33.33 -30.19 -31.16
C LYS A 2 -32.77 -28.76 -31.10
N TYR A 3 -31.77 -28.51 -30.28
CA TYR A 3 -31.16 -27.19 -30.13
C TYR A 3 -30.39 -26.82 -31.41
N ASN A 4 -30.90 -25.86 -32.18
CA ASN A 4 -30.23 -25.33 -33.36
C ASN A 4 -29.38 -24.12 -32.98
N ASN A 5 -28.23 -24.39 -32.36
CA ASN A 5 -27.33 -23.34 -31.90
C ASN A 5 -26.43 -22.96 -33.07
N SER A 6 -26.58 -21.73 -33.59
CA SER A 6 -25.64 -21.20 -34.60
C SER A 6 -24.23 -21.21 -34.01
N LEU A 7 -23.24 -21.66 -34.79
CA LEU A 7 -21.84 -21.77 -34.36
C LEU A 7 -21.33 -20.45 -33.72
N ARG A 8 -21.81 -19.30 -34.20
CA ARG A 8 -21.51 -17.98 -33.63
C ARG A 8 -21.96 -17.83 -32.17
N SER A 9 -23.11 -18.39 -31.79
CA SER A 9 -23.63 -18.32 -30.42
C SER A 9 -22.80 -19.13 -29.41
N ILE A 10 -21.96 -20.05 -29.89
CA ILE A 10 -21.04 -20.86 -29.07
C ILE A 10 -19.65 -20.20 -29.02
N TYR A 11 -19.16 -19.69 -30.15
CA TYR A 11 -17.81 -19.10 -30.21
C TYR A 11 -17.71 -17.70 -29.59
N ILE A 12 -18.74 -16.85 -29.72
CA ILE A 12 -18.73 -15.49 -29.15
C ILE A 12 -18.47 -15.49 -27.63
N PRO A 13 -19.23 -16.21 -26.78
CA PRO A 13 -18.98 -16.19 -25.34
C PRO A 13 -17.62 -16.79 -24.98
N LEU A 14 -17.14 -17.79 -25.72
CA LEU A 14 -15.83 -18.40 -25.50
C LEU A 14 -14.68 -17.40 -25.74
N ILE A 15 -14.73 -16.66 -26.85
CA ILE A 15 -13.71 -15.66 -27.21
C ILE A 15 -13.72 -14.51 -26.20
N VAL A 16 -14.90 -14.07 -25.77
CA VAL A 16 -15.03 -13.02 -24.74
C VAL A 16 -14.42 -13.47 -23.41
N ALA A 17 -14.69 -14.71 -22.99
CA ALA A 17 -14.11 -15.27 -21.76
C ALA A 17 -12.58 -15.32 -21.82
N ILE A 18 -12.02 -15.81 -22.94
CA ILE A 18 -10.56 -15.89 -23.14
C ILE A 18 -9.94 -14.50 -23.15
N SER A 19 -10.54 -13.54 -23.86
CA SER A 19 -10.07 -12.15 -23.91
C SER A 19 -10.07 -11.49 -22.53
N LEU A 20 -11.13 -11.70 -21.74
CA LEU A 20 -11.22 -11.19 -20.38
C LEU A 20 -10.16 -11.80 -19.47
N SER A 21 -9.99 -13.13 -19.51
CA SER A 21 -8.96 -13.82 -18.74
C SER A 21 -7.54 -13.37 -19.12
N ALA A 22 -7.29 -13.21 -20.42
CA ALA A 22 -6.00 -12.73 -20.92
C ALA A 22 -5.72 -11.29 -20.48
N GLY A 23 -6.72 -10.40 -20.52
CA GLY A 23 -6.58 -9.02 -20.05
C GLY A 23 -6.28 -8.93 -18.55
N ILE A 24 -6.96 -9.74 -17.74
CA ILE A 24 -6.68 -9.85 -16.30
C ILE A 24 -5.25 -10.34 -16.07
N LEU A 25 -4.85 -11.43 -16.74
CA LEU A 25 -3.51 -12.02 -16.62
C LEU A 25 -2.41 -11.04 -17.04
N ALA A 26 -2.58 -10.34 -18.17
CA ALA A 26 -1.67 -9.31 -18.63
C ALA A 26 -1.55 -8.17 -17.61
N GLY A 27 -2.66 -7.80 -16.95
CA GLY A 27 -2.66 -6.82 -15.86
C GLY A 27 -1.94 -7.28 -14.58
N PHE A 28 -1.71 -8.58 -14.38
CA PHE A 28 -0.83 -9.09 -13.30
C PHE A 28 0.65 -8.93 -13.62
N PHE A 29 1.04 -8.91 -14.90
CA PHE A 29 2.44 -8.83 -15.32
C PHE A 29 3.01 -7.39 -15.38
N LEU A 30 2.18 -6.36 -15.20
CA LEU A 30 2.62 -4.97 -15.22
C LEU A 30 3.50 -4.64 -13.98
N PRO A 31 4.76 -4.18 -14.16
CA PRO A 31 5.62 -3.76 -13.06
C PRO A 31 5.07 -2.49 -12.40
N GLY A 32 4.83 -2.51 -11.09
CA GLY A 32 4.25 -1.38 -10.35
C GLY A 32 3.00 -1.72 -9.53
N ARG A 33 2.53 -2.97 -9.59
CA ARG A 33 1.41 -3.49 -8.79
C ARG A 33 1.75 -3.74 -7.30
N ASN A 34 2.76 -3.05 -6.78
CA ASN A 34 3.08 -3.00 -5.35
C ASN A 34 2.22 -1.96 -4.59
N GLY A 35 1.38 -1.21 -5.31
CA GLY A 35 0.31 -0.44 -4.69
C GLY A 35 -0.88 -1.36 -4.44
N ASN A 36 -1.21 -1.59 -3.17
CA ASN A 36 -2.46 -2.18 -2.72
C ASN A 36 -3.58 -1.83 -3.69
N VAL A 37 -4.21 -2.84 -4.30
CA VAL A 37 -5.42 -2.67 -5.11
C VAL A 37 -6.54 -2.31 -4.12
N SER A 38 -6.53 -1.08 -3.62
CA SER A 38 -7.61 -0.54 -2.85
C SER A 38 -8.81 -0.43 -3.78
N PRO A 39 -9.99 -0.95 -3.39
CA PRO A 39 -11.22 -0.73 -4.13
C PRO A 39 -11.34 0.75 -4.47
N ALA A 40 -11.78 1.07 -5.69
CA ALA A 40 -11.76 2.40 -6.30
C ALA A 40 -12.44 3.54 -5.48
N GLY A 41 -13.03 3.24 -4.31
CA GLY A 41 -13.69 4.20 -3.42
C GLY A 41 -12.91 4.61 -2.16
N ILE A 42 -11.76 3.99 -1.82
CA ILE A 42 -11.05 4.30 -0.56
C ILE A 42 -9.58 4.60 -0.84
N ARG A 43 -9.33 5.73 -1.51
CA ARG A 43 -8.02 6.38 -1.41
C ARG A 43 -7.99 7.12 -0.08
N SER A 44 -7.61 6.42 0.99
CA SER A 44 -7.22 7.09 2.22
C SER A 44 -6.08 8.04 1.87
N LYS A 45 -6.38 9.34 1.88
CA LYS A 45 -5.39 10.38 1.62
C LYS A 45 -4.26 10.15 2.63
N PRO A 46 -2.99 10.01 2.19
CA PRO A 46 -1.92 9.74 3.13
C PRO A 46 -1.87 10.89 4.15
N ASP A 47 -1.84 10.54 5.42
CA ASP A 47 -1.73 11.53 6.49
C ASP A 47 -0.51 12.42 6.27
N LYS A 48 -0.60 13.68 6.68
CA LYS A 48 0.43 14.69 6.41
C LYS A 48 1.82 14.26 6.90
N ILE A 49 1.88 13.55 8.03
CA ILE A 49 3.11 12.98 8.60
C ILE A 49 3.67 11.89 7.68
N THR A 50 2.85 10.94 7.27
CA THR A 50 3.24 9.85 6.36
C THR A 50 3.74 10.38 5.02
N MET A 51 3.07 11.41 4.47
CA MET A 51 3.52 12.07 3.25
C MET A 51 4.88 12.73 3.41
N MET A 52 5.11 13.45 4.52
CA MET A 52 6.40 14.08 4.80
C MET A 52 7.52 13.04 4.95
N LEU A 53 7.29 11.95 5.69
CA LEU A 53 8.26 10.86 5.84
C LEU A 53 8.61 10.22 4.50
N ASN A 54 7.61 10.01 3.63
CA ASN A 54 7.85 9.50 2.28
C ASN A 54 8.67 10.46 1.41
N ILE A 55 8.42 11.77 1.51
CA ILE A 55 9.20 12.78 0.77
C ILE A 55 10.66 12.75 1.25
N ILE A 56 10.91 12.72 2.56
CA ILE A 56 12.25 12.61 3.13
C ILE A 56 12.93 11.33 2.65
N ARG A 57 12.24 10.19 2.67
CA ARG A 57 12.80 8.91 2.19
C ARG A 57 13.28 8.95 0.74
N SER A 58 12.53 9.62 -0.13
CA SER A 58 12.69 9.53 -1.59
C SER A 58 13.45 10.71 -2.20
N ASN A 59 13.47 11.86 -1.54
CA ASN A 59 14.07 13.09 -2.08
C ASN A 59 15.25 13.60 -1.25
N TYR A 60 15.60 12.94 -0.14
CA TYR A 60 16.78 13.32 0.62
C TYR A 60 18.04 12.73 -0.01
N VAL A 61 19.12 13.52 0.00
CA VAL A 61 20.38 13.20 -0.67
C VAL A 61 21.09 12.01 0.00
N ASP A 62 20.99 11.92 1.32
CA ASP A 62 21.60 10.85 2.12
C ASP A 62 20.59 9.77 2.50
N THR A 63 21.08 8.56 2.76
CA THR A 63 20.26 7.48 3.32
C THR A 63 19.80 7.85 4.73
N VAL A 64 18.49 8.08 4.89
CA VAL A 64 17.87 8.36 6.19
C VAL A 64 17.22 7.10 6.74
N ASP A 65 17.56 6.74 7.98
CA ASP A 65 16.85 5.70 8.71
C ASP A 65 15.54 6.26 9.29
N LEU A 66 14.43 5.98 8.59
CA LEU A 66 13.11 6.43 9.01
C LEU A 66 12.70 5.91 10.39
N SER A 67 13.18 4.73 10.82
CA SER A 67 12.83 4.20 12.14
C SER A 67 13.38 5.10 13.25
N THR A 68 14.60 5.61 13.08
CA THR A 68 15.21 6.56 14.02
C THR A 68 14.50 7.91 13.99
N LEU A 69 14.09 8.37 12.80
CA LEU A 69 13.38 9.63 12.62
C LEU A 69 11.98 9.58 13.25
N GLU A 70 11.28 8.45 13.13
CA GLU A 70 9.99 8.22 13.77
C GLU A 70 10.13 8.21 15.30
N GLU A 71 11.08 7.46 15.86
CA GLU A 71 11.36 7.44 17.31
C GLU A 71 11.66 8.86 17.84
N PHE A 72 12.47 9.63 17.11
CA PHE A 72 12.82 11.00 17.47
C PHE A 72 11.62 11.96 17.37
N ALA A 73 10.81 11.83 16.32
CA ALA A 73 9.61 12.63 16.12
C ALA A 73 8.59 12.38 17.24
N ILE A 74 8.33 11.12 17.58
CA ILE A 74 7.42 10.74 18.67
C ILE A 74 7.92 11.34 20.00
N SER A 75 9.20 11.15 20.33
CA SER A 75 9.76 11.71 21.56
C SER A 75 9.69 13.23 21.62
N SER A 76 9.91 13.92 20.49
CA SER A 76 9.87 15.38 20.40
C SER A 76 8.46 15.94 20.52
N ILE A 77 7.49 15.30 19.87
CA ILE A 77 6.07 15.67 19.96
C ILE A 77 5.58 15.46 21.40
N LEU A 78 5.90 14.31 22.00
CA LEU A 78 5.47 13.97 23.36
C LEU A 78 6.04 14.95 24.38
N LYS A 79 7.35 15.25 24.30
CA LYS A 79 8.01 16.24 25.18
C LYS A 79 7.40 17.64 25.07
N LYS A 80 6.88 18.01 23.88
CA LYS A 80 6.24 19.30 23.67
C LYS A 80 4.82 19.36 24.24
N LEU A 81 4.14 18.21 24.30
CA LEU A 81 2.77 18.11 24.82
C LEU A 81 2.75 17.99 26.35
N ASP A 82 3.68 17.21 26.91
CA ASP A 82 3.85 17.05 28.36
C ASP A 82 5.33 16.77 28.69
N PRO A 83 6.00 17.63 29.48
CA PRO A 83 7.41 17.46 29.84
C PRO A 83 7.67 16.23 30.72
N HIS A 84 6.65 15.66 31.36
CA HIS A 84 6.79 14.46 32.19
C HIS A 84 6.53 13.17 31.42
N SER A 85 6.01 13.25 30.20
CA SER A 85 5.77 12.09 29.36
C SER A 85 7.04 11.67 28.62
N VAL A 86 7.45 10.41 28.79
CA VAL A 86 8.64 9.83 28.16
C VAL A 86 8.22 8.71 27.22
N TYR A 87 8.73 8.77 25.98
CA TYR A 87 8.54 7.69 25.02
C TYR A 87 9.53 6.56 25.32
N ILE A 88 9.01 5.35 25.60
CA ILE A 88 9.83 4.16 25.84
C ILE A 88 9.72 3.23 24.63
N ARG A 89 10.86 2.90 24.03
CA ARG A 89 10.93 2.03 22.85
C ARG A 89 10.67 0.59 23.24
N ALA A 90 10.10 -0.20 22.32
CA ALA A 90 9.82 -1.62 22.57
C ALA A 90 11.06 -2.43 22.97
N LYS A 91 12.23 -2.08 22.42
CA LYS A 91 13.53 -2.67 22.79
C LYS A 91 13.98 -2.33 24.21
N ASP A 92 13.60 -1.15 24.70
CA ASP A 92 13.99 -0.64 26.01
C ASP A 92 13.02 -1.11 27.11
N LEU A 93 11.75 -1.41 26.77
CA LEU A 93 10.76 -1.99 27.68
C LEU A 93 11.20 -3.35 28.27
N LYS A 94 11.90 -4.18 27.49
CA LYS A 94 12.43 -5.47 27.97
C LYS A 94 13.56 -5.34 29.00
N ARG A 95 14.16 -4.16 29.13
CA ARG A 95 15.23 -3.88 30.10
C ARG A 95 14.70 -3.25 31.38
N ALA A 96 13.43 -2.85 31.40
CA ALA A 96 12.74 -2.24 32.53
C ALA A 96 11.89 -3.23 33.34
N ASN A 97 11.80 -4.49 32.89
CA ASN A 97 11.17 -5.63 33.57
C ASN A 97 12.23 -6.64 33.97
#